data_AF-A0A845YT61-F1
#
_entry.id   AF-A0A845YT61-F1
#
_cell.length_a   1.000
_cell.length_b   1.000
_cell.length_c   1.000
_cell.angle_alpha   90.00
_cell.angle_beta   90.00
_cell.angle_gamma   90.00
#
_symmetry.space_group_name_H-M   'P 1'
#
loop_
_entity.id
_entity.type
_entity.pdbx_description
1 polymer ?
#
loop_
_entity_poly.entity_id
_entity_poly.type
_entity_poly.pdbx_seq_one_letter_code
_entity_poly.pdbx_strand_id
1 'polypeptide(L)'
;MHEQHLYLLENPPQKIHRQYIIESFLNSPAAKLHGVENLEVSDIRNYEDLPLAYGMFGILPIILQEKYTQLCYGNEKSADSEQVKVGSQNINHAWCKSTDCEVVYEEYIQQEFISNLVVFSLLKPCSDVLVYRILAQKAKKGDLKLVYSCNVSPPWCKSCPKCAYVYLNVGRRPALSRRG
;
A
#
# COMPACT_ATOMS: atom_id res chain seq x y z
N MET A 1 -12.16 -8.52 24.88
CA MET A 1 -11.93 -9.97 24.78
C MET A 1 -13.11 -10.53 23.98
N HIS A 2 -13.07 -10.42 22.65
CA HIS A 2 -14.23 -10.71 21.80
C HIS A 2 -14.05 -12.06 21.10
N GLU A 3 -15.10 -12.87 21.20
CA GLU A 3 -15.23 -14.22 20.66
C GLU A 3 -14.79 -14.31 19.20
N GLN A 4 -13.84 -15.22 18.94
CA GLN A 4 -13.40 -15.53 17.60
C GLN A 4 -14.39 -16.52 16.99
N HIS A 5 -15.13 -16.08 15.98
CA HIS A 5 -15.95 -16.95 15.14
C HIS A 5 -15.07 -17.98 14.43
N LEU A 6 -14.92 -19.15 15.03
CA LEU A 6 -14.31 -20.32 14.41
C LEU A 6 -15.33 -20.91 13.44
N TYR A 7 -15.12 -20.67 12.15
CA TYR A 7 -15.77 -21.46 11.11
C TYR A 7 -15.33 -22.92 11.29
N LEU A 8 -16.27 -23.83 11.49
CA LEU A 8 -16.00 -25.27 11.46
C LEU A 8 -15.65 -25.64 10.01
N LEU A 9 -14.36 -25.80 9.73
CA LEU A 9 -13.90 -26.30 8.44
C LEU A 9 -14.18 -27.81 8.37
N GLU A 10 -14.79 -28.28 7.28
CA GLU A 10 -15.03 -29.73 7.05
C GLU A 10 -13.74 -30.55 7.04
N ASN A 11 -12.60 -29.93 6.70
CA ASN A 11 -11.26 -30.50 6.83
C ASN A 11 -10.36 -29.54 7.65
N PRO A 12 -10.26 -29.73 8.98
CA PRO A 12 -9.46 -28.86 9.82
C PRO A 12 -7.96 -29.02 9.50
N PRO A 13 -7.19 -27.91 9.42
CA PRO A 13 -5.76 -27.99 9.17
C PRO A 13 -5.04 -28.69 10.32
N GLN A 14 -4.10 -29.59 10.01
CA GLN A 14 -3.32 -30.33 11.01
C GLN A 14 -2.44 -29.41 11.90
N LYS A 15 -2.13 -28.20 11.43
CA LYS A 15 -1.37 -27.19 12.17
C LYS A 15 -2.02 -25.83 12.01
N ILE A 16 -2.22 -25.14 13.14
CA ILE A 16 -2.74 -23.77 13.17
C ILE A 16 -1.59 -22.84 13.53
N HIS A 17 -1.23 -21.93 12.63
CA HIS A 17 -0.29 -20.85 12.91
C HIS A 17 -1.09 -19.57 13.21
N ARG A 18 -0.83 -18.95 14.36
CA ARG A 18 -1.44 -17.68 14.76
C ARG A 18 -0.38 -16.59 14.70
N GLN A 19 -0.67 -15.54 13.94
CA GLN A 19 0.14 -14.34 13.90
C GLN A 19 -0.63 -13.21 14.57
N TYR A 20 0.00 -12.56 15.55
CA TYR A 20 -0.51 -11.36 16.19
C TYR A 20 0.30 -10.18 15.65
N ILE A 21 -0.41 -9.20 15.09
CA ILE A 21 0.20 -7.98 14.57
C ILE A 21 -0.35 -6.82 15.40
N ILE A 22 0.55 -6.18 16.14
CA ILE A 22 0.25 -5.00 16.95
C ILE A 22 0.96 -3.83 16.28
N GLU A 23 0.17 -2.91 15.73
CA GLU A 23 0.68 -1.72 15.05
C GLU A 23 0.08 -0.48 15.69
N SER A 24 0.89 0.57 15.77
CA SER A 24 0.50 1.89 16.24
C SER A 24 0.87 2.91 15.16
N PHE A 25 0.06 3.96 15.04
CA PHE A 25 0.36 5.13 14.20
C PHE A 25 1.74 5.73 14.52
N LEU A 26 2.19 5.61 15.77
CA LEU A 26 3.49 6.11 16.23
C LEU A 26 4.70 5.34 15.67
N ASN A 27 4.49 4.15 15.10
CA ASN A 27 5.54 3.35 14.46
C ASN A 27 5.75 3.74 12.97
N SER A 28 5.27 4.91 12.57
CA SER A 28 5.21 5.38 11.20
C SER A 28 6.13 6.58 10.95
N PRO A 29 6.88 6.62 9.84
CA PRO A 29 7.53 7.84 9.34
C PRO A 29 6.53 8.98 9.08
N ALA A 30 5.27 8.65 8.80
CA ALA A 30 4.22 9.61 8.49
C ALA A 30 3.90 10.57 9.64
N ALA A 31 4.12 10.16 10.89
CA ALA A 31 3.98 11.04 12.05
C ALA A 31 4.95 12.24 12.00
N LYS A 32 6.04 12.14 11.21
CA LYS A 32 6.95 13.25 10.89
C LYS A 32 6.55 14.03 9.63
N LEU A 33 5.73 13.47 8.73
CA LEU A 33 5.46 14.02 7.39
C LEU A 33 4.20 14.89 7.29
N HIS A 34 3.23 14.80 8.20
CA HIS A 34 1.88 15.32 7.92
C HIS A 34 1.48 16.63 8.60
N GLY A 35 2.17 17.72 8.25
CA GLY A 35 1.53 19.06 8.26
C GLY A 35 0.43 19.22 7.19
N VAL A 36 -0.20 18.11 6.78
CA VAL A 36 -1.18 18.03 5.69
C VAL A 36 -2.55 17.76 6.33
N GLU A 37 -3.18 18.82 6.83
CA GLU A 37 -4.55 18.76 7.34
C GLU A 37 -5.56 18.93 6.19
N ASN A 38 -6.73 18.30 6.31
CA ASN A 38 -7.89 18.50 5.42
C ASN A 38 -7.66 18.18 3.92
N LEU A 39 -7.01 17.05 3.61
CA LEU A 39 -6.89 16.59 2.22
C LEU A 39 -8.24 16.08 1.69
N GLU A 40 -8.88 16.83 0.80
CA GLU A 40 -10.02 16.36 0.02
C GLU A 40 -9.57 15.89 -1.37
N VAL A 41 -9.89 14.64 -1.71
CA VAL A 41 -9.64 14.10 -3.05
C VAL A 41 -10.77 14.57 -3.97
N SER A 42 -10.48 15.56 -4.80
CA SER A 42 -11.45 16.16 -5.73
C SER A 42 -11.65 15.35 -7.02
N ASP A 43 -10.62 14.63 -7.47
CA ASP A 43 -10.65 13.81 -8.70
C ASP A 43 -9.63 12.65 -8.59
N ILE A 44 -9.91 11.51 -9.24
CA ILE A 44 -8.99 10.36 -9.32
C ILE A 44 -8.75 10.07 -10.80
N ARG A 45 -7.53 10.33 -11.26
CA ARG A 45 -7.09 10.00 -12.61
C ARG A 45 -6.16 8.78 -12.56
N ASN A 46 -6.47 7.76 -13.35
CA ASN A 46 -5.67 6.56 -13.45
C ASN A 46 -4.81 6.62 -14.72
N TYR A 47 -3.48 6.57 -14.56
CA TYR A 47 -2.53 6.54 -15.66
C TYR A 47 -1.96 5.11 -15.74
N GLU A 48 -2.69 4.19 -16.37
CA GLU A 48 -2.41 2.75 -16.29
C GLU A 48 -1.13 2.26 -17.01
N ASP A 49 -0.31 3.14 -17.58
CA ASP A 49 0.77 2.74 -18.51
C ASP A 49 2.17 3.30 -18.20
N LEU A 50 2.47 3.82 -17.00
CA LEU A 50 3.85 4.20 -16.66
C LEU A 50 4.58 3.04 -15.96
N PRO A 51 5.61 2.42 -16.59
CA PRO A 51 6.45 1.44 -15.91
C PRO A 51 7.09 2.08 -14.67
N LEU A 52 7.35 1.30 -13.62
CA LEU A 52 7.83 1.81 -12.33
C LEU A 52 9.12 2.67 -12.41
N ALA A 53 9.95 2.48 -13.44
CA ALA A 53 11.12 3.31 -13.74
C ALA A 53 10.76 4.72 -14.27
N TYR A 54 9.53 4.89 -14.79
CA TYR A 54 8.91 6.15 -15.17
C TYR A 54 7.98 6.71 -14.07
N GLY A 55 7.79 6.04 -12.93
CA GLY A 55 6.76 6.43 -11.94
C GLY A 55 7.05 7.74 -11.20
N MET A 56 8.33 8.06 -10.97
CA MET A 56 8.72 9.32 -10.31
C MET A 56 8.90 10.44 -11.34
N PHE A 57 9.84 10.29 -12.28
CA PHE A 57 10.08 11.35 -13.28
C PHE A 57 9.01 11.46 -14.36
N GLY A 58 8.30 10.38 -14.68
CA GLY A 58 7.29 10.38 -15.74
C GLY A 58 5.99 11.07 -15.37
N ILE A 59 5.72 11.31 -14.08
CA ILE A 59 4.59 12.14 -13.64
C ILE A 59 4.91 13.64 -13.73
N LEU A 60 6.19 14.02 -13.82
CA LEU A 60 6.61 15.43 -13.80
C LEU A 60 5.95 16.31 -14.87
N PRO A 61 5.80 15.90 -16.14
CA PRO A 61 5.12 16.72 -17.14
C PRO A 61 3.70 17.10 -16.71
N ILE A 62 2.98 16.16 -16.07
CA ILE A 62 1.62 16.39 -15.56
C ILE A 62 1.66 17.34 -14.36
N ILE A 63 2.58 17.13 -13.41
CA ILE A 63 2.73 18.01 -12.24
C ILE A 63 3.02 19.45 -12.69
N LEU A 64 3.90 19.63 -13.67
CA LEU A 64 4.27 20.94 -14.21
C LEU A 64 3.12 21.59 -14.98
N GLN A 65 2.42 20.83 -15.84
CA GLN A 65 1.30 21.33 -16.64
C GLN A 65 0.11 21.76 -15.75
N GLU A 66 -0.27 20.91 -14.80
CA GLU A 66 -1.41 21.13 -13.91
C GLU A 66 -1.04 21.96 -12.67
N LYS A 67 0.26 22.28 -12.50
CA LYS A 67 0.82 23.06 -11.39
C LYS A 67 0.53 22.45 -10.02
N TYR A 68 0.62 21.13 -9.92
CA TYR A 68 0.49 20.43 -8.65
C TYR A 68 1.70 20.69 -7.76
N THR A 69 1.44 20.94 -6.47
CA THR A 69 2.47 21.16 -5.44
C THR A 69 2.51 20.02 -4.42
N GLN A 70 1.71 18.97 -4.63
CA GLN A 70 1.65 17.80 -3.75
C GLN A 70 1.60 16.55 -4.60
N LEU A 71 2.44 15.57 -4.27
CA LEU A 71 2.50 14.27 -4.90
C LEU A 71 2.35 13.18 -3.83
N CYS A 72 1.23 12.47 -3.90
CA CYS A 72 0.90 11.41 -2.97
C CYS A 72 1.08 10.03 -3.63
N TYR A 73 1.91 9.18 -3.03
CA TYR A 73 2.06 7.78 -3.39
C TYR A 73 1.24 6.85 -2.48
N GLY A 74 0.97 5.66 -3.00
CA GLY A 74 0.32 4.57 -2.27
C GLY A 74 1.30 3.57 -1.65
N ASN A 75 2.56 3.96 -1.42
CA ASN A 75 3.54 3.02 -0.85
C ASN A 75 3.25 2.80 0.63
N GLU A 76 3.43 1.56 1.06
CA GLU A 76 3.19 1.07 2.40
C GLU A 76 4.49 0.88 3.20
N LYS A 77 4.37 0.39 4.43
CA LYS A 77 5.49 0.28 5.37
C LYS A 77 6.60 -0.69 4.94
N SER A 78 6.28 -1.77 4.25
CA SER A 78 7.26 -2.82 3.90
C SER A 78 8.23 -2.39 2.79
N ALA A 79 7.88 -1.35 2.03
CA ALA A 79 8.75 -0.71 1.05
C ALA A 79 10.04 -0.11 1.67
N ASP A 80 10.03 0.22 2.97
CA ASP A 80 11.24 0.72 3.66
C ASP A 80 12.14 -0.42 4.17
N SER A 81 11.65 -1.66 4.16
CA SER A 81 12.39 -2.79 4.73
C SER A 81 13.47 -3.30 3.77
N GLU A 82 14.59 -3.78 4.30
CA GLU A 82 15.59 -4.48 3.50
C GLU A 82 15.13 -5.92 3.25
N GLN A 83 14.92 -6.31 1.99
CA GLN A 83 14.34 -7.63 1.68
C GLN A 83 15.38 -8.67 1.27
N VAL A 84 16.60 -8.27 0.89
CA VAL A 84 17.63 -9.18 0.37
C VAL A 84 18.96 -8.95 1.09
N LYS A 85 19.61 -10.02 1.54
CA LYS A 85 20.98 -9.96 2.08
C LYS A 85 21.96 -10.57 1.08
N VAL A 86 22.94 -9.79 0.62
CA VAL A 86 24.01 -10.23 -0.27
C VAL A 86 25.34 -10.07 0.46
N GLY A 87 25.92 -11.19 0.91
CA GLY A 87 27.10 -11.16 1.79
C GLY A 87 26.79 -10.47 3.12
N SER A 88 27.52 -9.40 3.43
CA SER A 88 27.28 -8.56 4.62
C SER A 88 26.34 -7.38 4.37
N GLN A 89 25.92 -7.16 3.13
CA GLN A 89 25.08 -6.02 2.76
C GLN A 89 23.61 -6.41 2.77
N ASN A 90 22.78 -5.54 3.31
CA ASN A 90 21.35 -5.60 3.17
C ASN A 90 20.92 -4.68 2.02
N ILE A 91 20.04 -5.18 1.16
CA ILE A 91 19.57 -4.52 -0.05
C ILE A 91 18.06 -4.39 0.03
N ASN A 92 17.58 -3.17 -0.12
CA ASN A 92 16.17 -2.88 -0.34
C ASN A 92 15.88 -2.93 -1.84
N HIS A 93 15.27 -4.03 -2.30
CA HIS A 93 14.87 -4.21 -3.71
C HIS A 93 13.77 -3.23 -4.13
N ALA A 94 13.02 -2.69 -3.17
CA ALA A 94 11.96 -1.71 -3.40
C ALA A 94 12.36 -0.29 -2.96
N TRP A 95 13.66 0.04 -2.95
CA TRP A 95 14.13 1.34 -2.44
C TRP A 95 13.45 2.55 -3.10
N CYS A 96 13.09 2.47 -4.38
CA CYS A 96 12.36 3.54 -5.09
C CYS A 96 10.95 3.82 -4.55
N LYS A 97 10.46 3.03 -3.59
CA LYS A 97 9.18 3.21 -2.88
C LYS A 97 9.39 3.55 -1.40
N SER A 98 10.64 3.66 -0.97
CA SER A 98 11.00 3.93 0.42
C SER A 98 10.85 5.41 0.75
N THR A 99 10.66 5.72 2.03
CA THR A 99 10.66 7.11 2.50
C THR A 99 12.00 7.81 2.23
N ASP A 100 13.12 7.10 2.29
CA ASP A 100 14.43 7.67 1.95
C ASP A 100 14.47 8.18 0.50
N CYS A 101 13.90 7.40 -0.43
CA CYS A 101 13.79 7.81 -1.82
C CYS A 101 12.81 8.97 -2.02
N GLU A 102 11.70 9.00 -1.26
CA GLU A 102 10.73 10.11 -1.31
C GLU A 102 11.39 11.44 -0.93
N VAL A 103 12.21 11.46 0.13
CA VAL A 103 12.97 12.64 0.57
C VAL A 103 13.96 13.10 -0.50
N VAL A 104 14.80 12.19 -1.01
CA VAL A 104 15.79 12.53 -2.05
C VAL A 104 15.11 13.06 -3.32
N TYR A 105 13.96 12.47 -3.69
CA TYR A 105 13.20 12.90 -4.85
C TYR A 105 12.56 14.27 -4.64
N GLU A 106 11.94 14.52 -3.48
CA GLU A 106 11.39 15.83 -3.11
C GLU A 106 12.45 16.92 -3.19
N GLU A 107 13.60 16.71 -2.55
CA GLU A 107 14.71 17.67 -2.52
C GLU A 107 15.20 18.01 -3.94
N TYR A 108 15.40 16.99 -4.78
CA TYR A 108 15.82 17.20 -6.17
C TYR A 108 14.79 18.03 -6.95
N ILE A 109 13.50 17.71 -6.84
CA ILE A 109 12.47 18.43 -7.60
C ILE A 109 12.27 19.85 -7.08
N GLN A 110 12.38 20.08 -5.77
CA GLN A 110 12.35 21.42 -5.18
C GLN A 110 13.50 22.30 -5.67
N GLN A 111 14.69 21.73 -5.85
CA GLN A 111 15.87 22.45 -6.34
C GLN A 111 15.77 22.80 -7.82
N GLU A 112 15.27 21.87 -8.65
CA GLU A 112 15.39 21.97 -10.11
C GLU A 112 14.10 22.43 -10.82
N PHE A 113 12.92 22.24 -10.22
CA PHE A 113 11.64 22.44 -10.92
C PHE A 113 10.57 23.18 -10.11
N ILE A 114 10.18 22.68 -8.93
CA ILE A 114 9.01 23.14 -8.17
C ILE A 114 9.38 23.27 -6.69
N SER A 115 9.81 24.46 -6.28
CA SER A 115 10.39 24.73 -4.95
C SER A 115 9.47 24.45 -3.76
N ASN A 116 8.17 24.30 -3.97
CA ASN A 116 7.18 24.00 -2.94
C ASN A 116 6.47 22.66 -3.13
N LEU A 117 7.05 21.73 -3.91
CA LEU A 117 6.52 20.38 -4.04
C LEU A 117 6.66 19.61 -2.72
N VAL A 118 5.60 18.92 -2.29
CA VAL A 118 5.63 17.97 -1.16
C VAL A 118 5.35 16.56 -1.68
N VAL A 119 6.22 15.60 -1.35
CA VAL A 119 6.13 14.19 -1.75
C VAL A 119 5.91 13.33 -0.51
N PHE A 120 4.87 12.51 -0.52
CA PHE A 120 4.58 11.64 0.62
C PHE A 120 3.82 10.38 0.24
N SER A 121 3.87 9.36 1.09
CA SER A 121 3.04 8.17 0.99
C SER A 121 2.03 8.08 2.13
N LEU A 122 0.73 8.13 1.82
CA LEU A 122 -0.34 8.03 2.83
C LEU A 122 -0.36 6.67 3.55
N LEU A 123 0.02 5.59 2.85
CA LEU A 123 -0.01 4.23 3.40
C LEU A 123 1.27 3.83 4.12
N LYS A 124 2.28 4.71 4.14
CA LYS A 124 3.57 4.45 4.80
C LYS A 124 3.45 4.01 6.28
N PRO A 125 2.48 4.48 7.09
CA PRO A 125 2.25 3.94 8.44
C PRO A 125 1.82 2.49 8.51
N CYS A 126 1.21 1.99 7.44
CA CYS A 126 0.40 0.80 7.47
C CYS A 126 1.22 -0.38 6.95
N SER A 127 1.22 -1.51 7.67
CA SER A 127 1.55 -2.77 7.02
C SER A 127 0.48 -3.14 6.00
N ASP A 128 0.85 -4.00 5.06
CA ASP A 128 -0.11 -4.64 4.16
C ASP A 128 -1.29 -5.27 4.91
N VAL A 129 -1.04 -5.87 6.08
CA VAL A 129 -2.12 -6.51 6.85
C VAL A 129 -3.12 -5.49 7.37
N LEU A 130 -2.67 -4.33 7.82
CA LEU A 130 -3.57 -3.24 8.21
C LEU A 130 -4.32 -2.67 7.00
N VAL A 131 -3.63 -2.46 5.87
CA VAL A 131 -4.25 -2.00 4.61
C VAL A 131 -5.37 -2.95 4.19
N TYR A 132 -5.11 -4.26 4.14
CA TYR A 132 -6.12 -5.24 3.77
C TYR A 132 -7.25 -5.37 4.79
N ARG A 133 -6.96 -5.20 6.09
CA ARG A 133 -8.01 -5.18 7.12
C ARG A 133 -8.96 -4.02 6.92
N ILE A 134 -8.44 -2.82 6.66
CA ILE A 134 -9.25 -1.63 6.36
C ILE A 134 -10.04 -1.86 5.07
N LEU A 135 -9.38 -2.37 4.02
CA LEU A 135 -10.03 -2.68 2.75
C LEU A 135 -11.17 -3.69 2.92
N ALA A 136 -10.96 -4.78 3.66
CA ALA A 136 -11.98 -5.80 3.88
C ALA A 136 -13.21 -5.25 4.65
N GLN A 137 -13.02 -4.25 5.50
CA GLN A 137 -14.10 -3.58 6.24
C GLN A 137 -14.85 -2.54 5.41
N LYS A 138 -14.16 -1.83 4.52
CA LYS A 138 -14.70 -0.68 3.77
C LYS A 138 -15.17 -1.03 2.36
N ALA A 139 -14.57 -2.03 1.72
CA ALA A 139 -14.85 -2.39 0.34
C ALA A 139 -16.27 -2.96 0.17
N LYS A 140 -17.04 -2.33 -0.70
CA LYS A 140 -18.36 -2.80 -1.13
C LYS A 140 -18.23 -4.01 -2.04
N LYS A 141 -19.36 -4.70 -2.25
CA LYS A 141 -19.42 -5.84 -3.17
C LYS A 141 -19.22 -5.32 -4.60
N GLY A 142 -18.05 -5.58 -5.17
CA GLY A 142 -17.71 -5.16 -6.54
C GLY A 142 -16.38 -4.41 -6.61
N ASP A 143 -16.00 -3.68 -5.56
CA ASP A 143 -14.79 -2.85 -5.54
C ASP A 143 -13.52 -3.66 -5.82
N LEU A 144 -13.45 -4.90 -5.31
CA LEU A 144 -12.30 -5.79 -5.53
C LEU A 144 -12.12 -6.22 -7.00
N LYS A 145 -13.16 -6.06 -7.83
CA LYS A 145 -13.04 -6.32 -9.28
C LYS A 145 -12.26 -5.22 -10.00
N LEU A 146 -12.15 -4.04 -9.38
CA LEU A 146 -11.40 -2.89 -9.91
C LEU A 146 -9.92 -2.93 -9.51
N VAL A 147 -9.51 -3.89 -8.68
CA VAL A 147 -8.12 -4.02 -8.20
C VAL A 147 -7.33 -4.96 -9.11
N TYR A 148 -6.14 -4.51 -9.52
CA TYR A 148 -5.21 -5.26 -10.37
C TYR A 148 -4.01 -5.72 -9.53
N SER A 149 -4.05 -6.97 -9.06
CA SER A 149 -2.98 -7.53 -8.22
C SER A 149 -2.67 -8.98 -8.61
N CYS A 150 -2.09 -9.13 -9.80
CA CYS A 150 -1.66 -10.41 -10.35
C CYS A 150 -0.28 -10.27 -11.01
N ASN A 151 0.55 -11.31 -10.89
CA ASN A 151 1.88 -11.34 -11.53
C ASN A 151 1.87 -11.98 -12.93
N VAL A 152 0.79 -12.67 -13.31
CA VAL A 152 0.76 -13.51 -14.52
C VAL A 152 -0.24 -12.98 -15.54
N SER A 153 -1.52 -12.90 -15.16
CA SER A 153 -2.60 -12.44 -16.02
C SER A 153 -3.54 -11.55 -15.21
N PRO A 154 -3.32 -10.22 -15.21
CA PRO A 154 -4.21 -9.27 -14.58
C PRO A 154 -5.65 -9.36 -15.15
N PRO A 155 -6.70 -9.08 -14.35
CA PRO A 155 -6.60 -8.63 -12.96
C PRO A 155 -6.34 -9.77 -11.96
N TRP A 156 -6.71 -11.03 -12.29
CA TRP A 156 -6.59 -12.18 -11.39
C TRP A 156 -6.44 -13.52 -12.12
N CYS A 157 -5.23 -14.09 -12.20
CA CYS A 157 -5.01 -15.45 -12.72
C CYS A 157 -5.43 -16.56 -11.74
N LYS A 158 -5.66 -16.21 -10.47
CA LYS A 158 -6.08 -17.10 -9.36
C LYS A 158 -5.11 -18.24 -9.02
N SER A 159 -3.95 -18.32 -9.68
CA SER A 159 -2.94 -19.37 -9.48
C SER A 159 -1.58 -18.86 -9.01
N CYS A 160 -1.31 -17.56 -9.09
CA CYS A 160 -0.02 -17.00 -8.68
C CYS A 160 0.01 -16.65 -7.18
N PRO A 161 1.21 -16.61 -6.56
CA PRO A 161 1.37 -16.26 -5.15
C PRO A 161 0.74 -14.91 -4.76
N LYS A 162 0.77 -13.91 -5.66
CA LYS A 162 0.16 -12.59 -5.41
C LYS A 162 -1.36 -12.67 -5.32
N CYS A 163 -2.02 -13.45 -6.20
CA CYS A 163 -3.47 -13.66 -6.11
C CYS A 163 -3.85 -14.40 -4.82
N ALA A 164 -3.08 -15.43 -4.43
CA ALA A 164 -3.30 -16.16 -3.19
C ALA A 164 -3.13 -15.24 -1.97
N TYR A 165 -2.08 -14.41 -1.96
CA TYR A 165 -1.80 -13.45 -0.91
C TYR A 165 -2.94 -12.45 -0.71
N VAL A 166 -3.46 -11.83 -1.78
CA VAL A 166 -4.61 -10.91 -1.64
C VAL A 166 -5.86 -11.63 -1.14
N TYR A 167 -6.15 -12.82 -1.68
CA TYR A 167 -7.31 -13.60 -1.28
C TYR A 167 -7.30 -13.93 0.21
N LEU A 168 -6.15 -14.34 0.76
CA LEU A 168 -6.00 -14.67 2.18
C LEU A 168 -6.19 -13.46 3.09
N ASN A 169 -5.78 -12.27 2.63
CA ASN A 169 -5.89 -11.04 3.43
C ASN A 169 -7.28 -10.40 3.35
N VAL A 170 -7.93 -10.39 2.19
CA VAL A 170 -9.24 -9.74 1.98
C VAL A 170 -10.42 -10.70 2.21
N GLY A 171 -10.25 -11.99 1.92
CA GLY A 171 -11.29 -13.01 2.03
C GLY A 171 -11.77 -13.25 3.46
N ARG A 172 -11.03 -12.79 4.47
CA ARG A 172 -11.42 -12.77 5.88
C ARG A 172 -12.38 -11.63 6.21
N ARG A 173 -13.49 -11.49 5.47
CA ARG A 173 -14.59 -10.65 5.96
C ARG A 173 -15.02 -11.23 7.30
N PRO A 174 -14.91 -10.51 8.43
CA PRO A 174 -15.66 -10.89 9.61
C PRO A 174 -17.11 -10.89 9.15
N ALA A 175 -17.84 -11.99 9.33
CA ALA A 175 -19.28 -11.94 9.19
C ALA A 175 -19.77 -10.89 10.20
N LEU A 176 -19.98 -9.65 9.75
CA LEU A 176 -20.82 -8.70 10.46
C LEU A 176 -22.14 -9.43 10.60
N SER A 177 -22.44 -9.82 11.83
CA SER A 177 -23.69 -10.46 12.22
C SER A 177 -24.82 -9.79 11.47
N ARG A 178 -25.54 -10.54 10.63
CA ARG A 178 -26.92 -10.17 10.28
C ARG A 178 -27.68 -10.19 11.61
N ARG A 179 -27.78 -9.05 12.28
CA ARG A 179 -28.81 -8.86 13.29
C ARG A 179 -30.12 -8.78 12.52
N GLY A 180 -30.98 -9.77 12.75
CA GLY A 180 -32.40 -9.66 12.44
C GLY A 180 -33.07 -8.63 13.33
#